data_AF-A0A7S2GW48-F1
#
_entry.id   AF-A0A7S2GW48-F1
#
_cell.length_a   1.000
_cell.length_b   1.000
_cell.length_c   1.000
_cell.angle_alpha   90.00
_cell.angle_beta   90.00
_cell.angle_gamma   90.00
#
_symmetry.space_group_name_H-M   'P 1'
#
loop_
_entity.id
_entity.type
_entity.pdbx_description
1 polymer ?
#
loop_
_entity_poly.entity_id
_entity_poly.type
_entity_poly.pdbx_seq_one_letter_code
_entity_poly.pdbx_strand_id
1 'polypeptide(L)'
;ERAGNASLEEIAMSLALKGSTRFGDENDGSGGGNLHSAINSVHITSTSKMVAEYTGMKCQPHKAIVGANAFQHESGIHQDGMIKNKGTYEIMTPESIGLMRGESQSGAGIVLGKHSGRNAVFTRLRELGYDLKPDKLDKVFTRFKEVAEKRKG
;
A
#
# COMPACT_ATOMS: atom_id res chain seq x y z
N GLU A 1 -6.88 7.96 -29.52
CA GLU A 1 -5.93 8.19 -28.41
C GLU A 1 -4.92 7.05 -28.31
N ARG A 2 -3.82 7.22 -27.54
CA ARG A 2 -2.74 6.22 -27.36
C ARG A 2 -2.69 5.70 -25.91
N ALA A 3 -1.97 6.38 -25.02
CA ALA A 3 -1.74 5.95 -23.64
C ALA A 3 -2.88 6.32 -22.66
N GLY A 4 -3.92 7.01 -23.14
CA GLY A 4 -5.02 7.52 -22.33
C GLY A 4 -4.80 8.95 -21.82
N ASN A 5 -5.81 9.46 -21.13
CA ASN A 5 -5.81 10.75 -20.45
C ASN A 5 -5.18 10.68 -19.05
N ALA A 6 -5.03 11.84 -18.40
CA ALA A 6 -4.54 11.92 -17.03
C ALA A 6 -5.37 11.05 -16.07
N SER A 7 -4.69 10.35 -15.17
CA SER A 7 -5.28 9.44 -14.20
C SER A 7 -6.03 10.19 -13.10
N LEU A 8 -7.35 9.98 -13.00
CA LEU A 8 -8.20 10.66 -12.04
C LEU A 8 -7.75 10.41 -10.60
N GLU A 9 -7.44 9.16 -10.24
CA GLU A 9 -7.03 8.79 -8.90
C GLU A 9 -5.69 9.39 -8.49
N GLU A 10 -4.73 9.52 -9.42
CA GLU A 10 -3.43 10.14 -9.15
C GLU A 10 -3.57 11.64 -8.94
N ILE A 11 -4.34 12.33 -9.78
CA ILE A 11 -4.59 13.77 -9.63
C ILE A 11 -5.37 14.05 -8.35
N ALA A 12 -6.46 13.31 -8.11
CA ALA A 12 -7.28 13.48 -6.91
C ALA A 12 -6.46 13.31 -5.62
N MET A 13 -5.63 12.25 -5.55
CA MET A 13 -4.79 12.02 -4.37
C MET A 13 -3.62 12.99 -4.26
N SER A 14 -3.06 13.47 -5.37
CA SER A 14 -2.03 14.51 -5.34
C SER A 14 -2.59 15.81 -4.75
N LEU A 15 -3.79 16.22 -5.17
CA LEU A 15 -4.48 17.38 -4.60
C LEU A 15 -4.85 17.15 -3.13
N ALA A 16 -5.36 15.97 -2.78
CA ALA A 16 -5.70 15.65 -1.39
C ALA A 16 -4.47 15.73 -0.45
N LEU A 17 -3.30 15.29 -0.91
CA LEU A 17 -2.08 15.23 -0.10
C LEU A 17 -1.27 16.53 -0.08
N LYS A 18 -1.30 17.30 -1.16
CA LYS A 18 -0.40 18.44 -1.38
C LYS A 18 -1.11 19.72 -1.84
N GLY A 19 -2.41 19.67 -2.11
CA GLY A 19 -3.23 20.79 -2.57
C GLY A 19 -3.10 22.03 -1.69
N SER A 20 -3.20 21.87 -0.38
CA SER A 20 -3.08 22.97 0.58
C SER A 20 -1.66 23.51 0.79
N THR A 21 -0.62 22.90 0.24
CA THR A 21 0.78 23.25 0.55
C THR A 21 1.70 23.41 -0.66
N ARG A 22 1.28 22.96 -1.84
CA ARG A 22 2.13 22.92 -3.06
C ARG A 22 1.40 23.29 -4.33
N PHE A 23 0.08 23.22 -4.37
CA PHE A 23 -0.69 23.49 -5.57
C PHE A 23 -1.64 24.67 -5.30
N GLY A 24 -1.46 25.76 -6.02
CA GLY A 24 -2.23 27.00 -5.82
C GLY A 24 -1.57 28.14 -6.57
N ASP A 25 -2.26 29.27 -6.66
CA ASP A 25 -1.67 30.47 -7.23
C ASP A 25 -0.73 31.10 -6.20
N GLU A 26 0.57 31.10 -6.48
CA GLU A 26 1.57 31.73 -5.61
C GLU A 26 1.34 33.25 -5.45
N ASN A 27 0.53 33.86 -6.33
CA ASN A 27 0.21 35.29 -6.34
C ASN A 27 -1.08 35.64 -5.57
N ASP A 28 -1.85 34.68 -5.06
CA ASP A 28 -3.11 34.95 -4.35
C ASP A 28 -2.92 35.42 -2.88
N GLY A 29 -1.66 35.56 -2.45
CA GLY A 29 -1.30 35.97 -1.09
C GLY A 29 -1.43 34.87 -0.02
N SER A 30 -1.85 33.65 -0.39
CA SER A 30 -1.95 32.49 0.51
C SER A 30 -0.61 31.79 0.78
N GLY A 31 0.47 32.19 0.09
CA GLY A 31 1.81 31.63 0.28
C GLY A 31 2.05 30.30 -0.46
N GLY A 32 1.27 30.01 -1.51
CA GLY A 32 1.46 28.84 -2.38
C GLY A 32 0.81 27.57 -1.83
N GLY A 33 -0.53 27.51 -1.88
CA GLY A 33 -1.26 26.27 -1.58
C GLY A 33 -2.73 26.51 -1.24
N ASN A 34 -3.63 26.25 -2.19
CA ASN A 34 -5.06 26.27 -1.94
C ASN A 34 -5.91 25.54 -3.01
N LEU A 35 -5.31 24.58 -3.72
CA LEU A 35 -6.02 23.84 -4.76
C LEU A 35 -6.65 22.58 -4.17
N HIS A 36 -7.97 22.46 -4.29
CA HIS A 36 -8.74 21.34 -3.75
C HIS A 36 -9.65 20.73 -4.82
N SER A 37 -10.11 19.50 -4.59
CA SER A 37 -11.14 18.86 -5.40
C SER A 37 -12.32 18.44 -4.53
N ALA A 38 -13.51 18.36 -5.11
CA ALA A 38 -14.70 17.83 -4.43
C ALA A 38 -14.79 16.29 -4.47
N ILE A 39 -13.73 15.60 -4.92
CA ILE A 39 -13.73 14.14 -5.06
C ILE A 39 -13.65 13.51 -3.67
N ASN A 40 -14.61 12.65 -3.36
CA ASN A 40 -14.52 11.79 -2.18
C ASN A 40 -13.60 10.60 -2.47
N SER A 41 -12.37 10.67 -1.96
CA SER A 41 -11.31 9.68 -2.24
C SER A 41 -11.66 8.26 -1.79
N VAL A 42 -12.53 8.10 -0.78
CA VAL A 42 -12.95 6.78 -0.27
C VAL A 42 -13.63 5.92 -1.36
N HIS A 43 -14.12 6.51 -2.45
CA HIS A 43 -14.71 5.77 -3.57
C HIS A 43 -13.73 5.44 -4.71
N ILE A 44 -12.44 5.81 -4.61
CA ILE A 44 -11.46 5.56 -5.67
C ILE A 44 -11.30 4.07 -5.94
N THR A 45 -11.16 3.25 -4.90
CA THR A 45 -10.92 1.81 -5.06
C THR A 45 -12.11 1.10 -5.72
N SER A 46 -13.33 1.40 -5.28
CA SER A 46 -14.55 0.80 -5.87
C SER A 46 -14.77 1.27 -7.30
N THR A 47 -14.51 2.54 -7.58
CA THR A 47 -14.63 3.12 -8.93
C THR A 47 -13.61 2.48 -9.88
N SER A 48 -12.35 2.32 -9.47
CA SER A 48 -11.32 1.67 -10.27
C SER A 48 -11.67 0.21 -10.60
N LYS A 49 -12.16 -0.55 -9.60
CA LYS A 49 -12.66 -1.92 -9.81
C LYS A 49 -13.81 -1.96 -10.81
N MET A 50 -14.79 -1.06 -10.66
CA MET A 50 -15.93 -0.94 -11.56
C MET A 50 -15.47 -0.70 -13.00
N VAL A 51 -14.54 0.24 -13.23
CA VAL A 51 -13.99 0.52 -14.56
C VAL A 51 -13.27 -0.70 -15.13
N ALA A 52 -12.44 -1.39 -14.34
CA ALA A 52 -11.75 -2.59 -14.79
C ALA A 52 -12.73 -3.73 -15.17
N GLU A 53 -13.82 -3.88 -14.43
CA GLU A 53 -14.89 -4.86 -14.72
C GLU A 53 -15.63 -4.54 -16.02
N TYR A 54 -16.11 -3.31 -16.20
CA TYR A 54 -16.87 -2.93 -17.40
C TYR A 54 -16.03 -2.87 -18.67
N THR A 55 -14.74 -2.55 -18.55
CA THR A 55 -13.84 -2.44 -19.72
C THR A 55 -13.10 -3.75 -20.03
N GLY A 56 -13.03 -4.68 -19.07
CA GLY A 56 -12.17 -5.86 -19.15
C GLY A 56 -10.67 -5.55 -19.04
N MET A 57 -10.28 -4.30 -18.86
CA MET A 57 -8.88 -3.88 -18.75
C MET A 57 -8.43 -3.91 -17.29
N LYS A 58 -7.55 -4.86 -16.96
CA LYS A 58 -7.00 -4.97 -15.60
C LYS A 58 -5.95 -3.90 -15.35
N CYS A 59 -5.99 -3.28 -14.17
CA CYS A 59 -4.92 -2.42 -13.70
C CYS A 59 -3.63 -3.21 -13.50
N GLN A 60 -2.50 -2.60 -13.87
CA GLN A 60 -1.19 -3.17 -13.58
C GLN A 60 -0.98 -3.23 -12.07
N PRO A 61 -0.32 -4.28 -11.52
CA PRO A 61 -0.15 -4.43 -10.08
C PRO A 61 0.56 -3.24 -9.40
N HIS A 62 1.44 -2.55 -10.13
CA HIS A 62 2.24 -1.42 -9.64
C HIS A 62 1.66 -0.05 -10.03
N LYS A 63 0.45 0.02 -10.59
CA LYS A 63 -0.22 1.30 -10.86
C LYS A 63 -0.35 2.08 -9.55
N ALA A 64 0.03 3.35 -9.57
CA ALA A 64 -0.09 4.20 -8.38
C ALA A 64 -1.55 4.24 -7.89
N ILE A 65 -1.72 4.38 -6.58
CA ILE A 65 -3.01 4.47 -5.87
C ILE A 65 -3.81 3.16 -5.87
N VAL A 66 -4.13 2.60 -7.03
CA VAL A 66 -5.12 1.50 -7.18
C VAL A 66 -4.51 0.15 -7.57
N GLY A 67 -3.21 0.09 -7.85
CA GLY A 67 -2.54 -1.17 -8.15
C GLY A 67 -2.57 -2.14 -6.96
N ALA A 68 -2.68 -3.44 -7.25
CA ALA A 68 -2.75 -4.49 -6.22
C ALA A 68 -1.59 -4.45 -5.21
N ASN A 69 -0.43 -3.93 -5.63
CA ASN A 69 0.79 -3.84 -4.82
C ASN A 69 1.05 -2.43 -4.27
N ALA A 70 0.15 -1.46 -4.48
CA ALA A 70 0.38 -0.05 -4.11
C ALA A 70 0.62 0.19 -2.62
N PHE A 71 0.13 -0.71 -1.75
CA PHE A 71 0.29 -0.64 -0.28
C PHE A 71 0.88 -1.94 0.30
N GLN A 72 1.62 -2.69 -0.50
CA GLN A 72 2.26 -3.95 -0.10
C GLN A 72 3.75 -3.76 0.16
N HIS A 73 4.25 -4.31 1.27
CA HIS A 73 5.64 -4.18 1.69
C HIS A 73 6.28 -5.56 1.92
N GLU A 74 7.28 -5.93 1.11
CA GLU A 74 7.96 -7.23 1.20
C GLU A 74 9.41 -7.15 1.72
N SER A 75 10.12 -6.04 1.43
CA SER A 75 11.51 -5.87 1.85
C SER A 75 11.61 -5.88 3.38
N GLY A 76 12.53 -6.68 3.94
CA GLY A 76 12.65 -6.83 5.40
C GLY A 76 12.84 -5.52 6.16
N ILE A 77 13.59 -4.56 5.60
CA ILE A 77 13.76 -3.23 6.22
C ILE A 77 12.49 -2.38 6.13
N HIS A 78 11.72 -2.52 5.05
CA HIS A 78 10.45 -1.81 4.89
C HIS A 78 9.41 -2.39 5.84
N GLN A 79 9.35 -3.71 5.95
CA GLN A 79 8.46 -4.40 6.87
C GLN A 79 8.75 -4.00 8.33
N ASP A 80 10.03 -3.94 8.73
CA ASP A 80 10.41 -3.48 10.05
C ASP A 80 9.99 -2.04 10.33
N GLY A 81 10.18 -1.14 9.34
CA GLY A 81 9.69 0.23 9.43
C GLY A 81 8.17 0.31 9.53
N MET A 82 7.44 -0.45 8.72
CA MET A 82 5.97 -0.48 8.72
C MET A 82 5.38 -1.00 10.03
N ILE A 83 6.04 -1.97 10.69
CA ILE A 83 5.65 -2.48 12.01
C ILE A 83 5.79 -1.37 13.07
N LYS A 84 6.84 -0.55 12.98
CA LYS A 84 7.13 0.52 13.95
C LYS A 84 6.29 1.77 13.71
N ASN A 85 6.22 2.22 12.46
CA ASN A 85 5.47 3.40 12.04
C ASN A 85 5.12 3.30 10.54
N LYS A 86 3.82 3.16 10.24
CA LYS A 86 3.34 3.08 8.84
C LYS A 86 3.70 4.32 8.01
N GLY A 87 3.73 5.50 8.64
CA GLY A 87 4.06 6.76 7.96
C GLY A 87 5.49 6.83 7.43
N THR A 88 6.37 5.89 7.77
CA THR A 88 7.72 5.80 7.22
C THR A 88 7.72 5.47 5.72
N TYR A 89 6.79 4.64 5.26
CA TYR A 89 6.72 4.21 3.85
C TYR A 89 5.35 4.46 3.20
N GLU A 90 4.35 4.86 3.97
CA GLU A 90 3.03 5.21 3.46
C GLU A 90 2.75 6.70 3.62
N ILE A 91 2.82 7.44 2.50
CA ILE A 91 2.42 8.85 2.46
C ILE A 91 0.90 9.04 2.70
N MET A 92 0.13 7.99 2.45
CA MET A 92 -1.32 7.93 2.64
C MET A 92 -1.72 6.50 3.02
N THR A 93 -2.87 6.34 3.68
CA THR A 93 -3.36 5.02 4.09
C THR A 93 -4.21 4.39 2.98
N PRO A 94 -4.30 3.05 2.88
CA PRO A 94 -5.22 2.42 1.93
C PRO A 94 -6.70 2.76 2.24
N GLU A 95 -7.04 2.97 3.51
CA GLU A 95 -8.39 3.36 3.91
C GLU A 95 -8.78 4.74 3.35
N SER A 96 -7.80 5.65 3.14
CA SER A 96 -8.04 6.97 2.54
C SER A 96 -8.60 6.91 1.12
N ILE A 97 -8.43 5.77 0.43
CA ILE A 97 -8.97 5.51 -0.91
C ILE A 97 -10.08 4.44 -0.92
N GLY A 98 -10.56 4.04 0.26
CA GLY A 98 -11.54 2.96 0.44
C GLY A 98 -11.00 1.55 0.21
N LEU A 99 -9.69 1.36 0.27
CA LEU A 99 -9.09 0.04 0.24
C LEU A 99 -9.00 -0.52 1.67
N MET A 100 -9.76 -1.57 1.94
CA MET A 100 -9.61 -2.33 3.19
C MET A 100 -8.51 -3.37 3.02
N ARG A 101 -7.58 -3.43 3.99
CA ARG A 101 -6.59 -4.52 4.04
C ARG A 101 -7.32 -5.83 4.30
N GLY A 102 -7.10 -6.83 3.45
CA GLY A 102 -7.71 -8.15 3.59
C GLY A 102 -7.06 -8.98 4.69
N GLU A 103 -7.71 -10.08 5.08
CA GLU A 103 -7.23 -10.99 6.15
C GLU A 103 -5.84 -11.58 5.87
N SER A 104 -5.46 -11.72 4.59
CA SER A 104 -4.15 -12.25 4.17
C SER A 104 -3.00 -11.24 4.34
N GLN A 105 -3.31 -9.96 4.54
CA GLN A 105 -2.35 -8.90 4.80
C GLN A 105 -2.29 -8.61 6.30
N SER A 106 -1.10 -8.34 6.84
CA SER A 106 -1.03 -7.81 8.20
C SER A 106 -1.72 -6.44 8.28
N GLY A 107 -2.07 -6.00 9.49
CA GLY A 107 -2.57 -4.63 9.71
C GLY A 107 -1.60 -3.54 9.19
N ALA A 108 -0.33 -3.89 8.98
CA ALA A 108 0.71 -3.02 8.43
C ALA A 108 1.02 -3.27 6.93
N GLY A 109 0.21 -4.05 6.20
CA GLY A 109 0.42 -4.28 4.76
C GLY A 109 1.60 -5.18 4.42
N ILE A 110 2.02 -6.01 5.37
CA ILE A 110 3.18 -6.90 5.22
C ILE A 110 2.78 -8.08 4.35
N VAL A 111 3.52 -8.28 3.28
CA VAL A 111 3.46 -9.49 2.46
C VAL A 111 4.70 -10.32 2.76
N LEU A 112 4.51 -11.55 3.22
CA LEU A 112 5.61 -12.45 3.50
C LEU A 112 6.15 -13.05 2.20
N GLY A 113 7.43 -12.79 1.93
CA GLY A 113 8.15 -13.30 0.79
C GLY A 113 9.61 -13.58 1.11
N LYS A 114 10.42 -13.87 0.09
CA LYS A 114 11.83 -14.28 0.28
C LYS A 114 12.66 -13.18 0.94
N HIS A 115 12.27 -11.93 0.82
CA HIS A 115 12.96 -10.80 1.44
C HIS A 115 12.52 -10.51 2.88
N SER A 116 11.55 -11.26 3.40
CA SER A 116 11.03 -11.01 4.73
C SER A 116 12.00 -11.38 5.84
N GLY A 117 12.13 -10.49 6.83
CA GLY A 117 12.96 -10.68 8.01
C GLY A 117 12.23 -11.44 9.13
N ARG A 118 12.98 -11.85 10.16
CA ARG A 118 12.44 -12.54 11.35
C ARG A 118 11.29 -11.77 11.99
N ASN A 119 11.45 -10.45 12.17
CA ASN A 119 10.44 -9.62 12.81
C ASN A 119 9.09 -9.66 12.07
N ALA A 120 9.12 -9.62 10.73
CA ALA A 120 7.91 -9.69 9.91
C ALA A 120 7.22 -11.06 10.02
N VAL A 121 7.99 -12.14 9.91
CA VAL A 121 7.47 -13.51 10.03
C VAL A 121 6.86 -13.75 11.41
N PHE A 122 7.56 -13.36 12.48
CA PHE A 122 7.12 -13.59 13.86
C PHE A 122 5.92 -12.72 14.24
N THR A 123 5.89 -11.47 13.78
CA THR A 123 4.73 -10.60 13.96
C THR A 123 3.51 -11.19 13.27
N ARG A 124 3.66 -11.69 12.04
CA ARG A 124 2.56 -12.32 11.32
C ARG A 124 2.07 -13.62 11.98
N LEU A 125 2.97 -14.45 12.50
CA LEU A 125 2.59 -15.65 13.25
C LEU A 125 1.75 -15.30 14.49
N ARG A 126 2.13 -14.25 15.23
CA ARG A 126 1.36 -13.78 16.39
C ARG A 126 0.00 -13.22 16.00
N GLU A 127 -0.10 -12.46 14.90
CA GLU A 127 -1.40 -11.98 14.37
C GLU A 127 -2.34 -13.12 13.99
N LEU A 128 -1.79 -14.25 13.54
CA LEU A 128 -2.53 -15.47 13.23
C LEU A 128 -2.85 -16.32 14.48
N GLY A 129 -2.46 -15.87 15.67
CA GLY A 129 -2.74 -16.55 16.94
C GLY A 129 -1.70 -17.61 17.34
N TYR A 130 -0.54 -17.68 16.68
CA TYR A 130 0.54 -18.60 17.07
C TYR A 130 1.51 -17.95 18.06
N ASP A 131 1.51 -18.46 19.29
CA ASP A 131 2.52 -18.13 20.30
C ASP A 131 3.57 -19.25 20.40
N LEU A 132 4.77 -18.99 19.90
CA LEU A 132 5.84 -19.97 19.79
C LEU A 132 7.04 -19.55 20.64
N LYS A 133 7.65 -20.53 21.31
CA LYS A 133 8.92 -20.33 22.02
C LYS A 133 10.05 -19.96 21.03
N PRO A 134 11.08 -19.21 21.48
CA PRO A 134 12.18 -18.77 20.61
C PRO A 134 12.86 -19.87 19.80
N ASP A 135 13.08 -21.04 20.39
CA ASP A 135 13.70 -22.21 19.75
C ASP A 135 12.87 -22.75 18.56
N LYS A 136 11.53 -22.62 18.64
CA LYS A 136 10.62 -22.99 17.56
C LYS A 136 10.54 -21.90 16.49
N LEU A 137 10.62 -20.63 16.88
CA LEU A 137 10.58 -19.50 15.96
C LEU A 137 11.74 -19.55 14.94
N ASP A 138 12.95 -19.87 15.38
CA ASP A 138 14.10 -19.99 14.47
C ASP A 138 13.94 -21.16 13.49
N LYS A 139 13.43 -22.31 13.94
CA LYS A 139 13.12 -23.45 13.06
C LYS A 139 12.08 -23.08 12.00
N VAL A 140 11.02 -22.38 12.41
CA VAL A 140 9.99 -21.87 11.50
C VAL A 140 10.57 -20.88 10.50
N PHE A 141 11.43 -19.96 10.94
CA PHE A 141 12.07 -18.99 10.05
C PHE A 141 12.95 -19.66 8.99
N THR A 142 13.77 -20.65 9.38
CA THR A 142 14.58 -21.43 8.44
C THR A 142 13.69 -22.13 7.41
N ARG A 143 12.63 -22.80 7.85
CA ARG A 143 11.70 -23.48 6.94
C ARG A 143 10.93 -22.51 6.04
N PHE A 144 10.54 -21.35 6.58
CA PHE A 144 9.93 -20.28 5.82
C PHE A 144 10.84 -19.83 4.67
N LYS A 145 12.12 -19.59 4.94
CA LYS A 145 13.11 -19.20 3.92
C LYS A 145 13.26 -20.25 2.83
N GLU A 146 13.33 -21.53 3.18
CA GLU A 146 13.40 -22.63 2.20
C GLU A 146 12.19 -22.68 1.27
N VAL A 147 10.99 -22.44 1.80
CA VAL A 147 9.74 -22.44 1.03
C VAL A 147 9.62 -21.17 0.19
N ALA A 148 9.96 -20.02 0.76
CA ALA A 148 9.90 -18.72 0.09
C ALA A 148 10.87 -18.65 -1.10
N GLU A 149 12.05 -19.27 -1.02
CA GLU A 149 13.00 -19.33 -2.14
C GLU A 149 12.46 -20.12 -3.33
N LYS A 150 11.60 -21.11 -3.07
CA LYS A 150 10.99 -21.95 -4.12
C LYS A 150 9.77 -21.31 -4.77
N ARG A 151 9.17 -20.29 -4.15
CA ARG A 151 8.07 -19.52 -4.74
C ARG A 151 8.65 -18.33 -5.49
N LYS A 152 8.47 -18.29 -6.81
CA LYS A 152 8.67 -17.05 -7.57
C LYS A 152 7.56 -16.07 -7.16
N GLY A 153 7.96 -14.90 -6.68
CA GLY A 153 7.06 -13.74 -6.54
C GLY A 153 6.64 -13.22 -7.90
#